data_AF-A0A2K3M540-F1
#
_entry.id   AF-A0A2K3M540-F1
#
_cell.length_a   1.000
_cell.length_b   1.000
_cell.length_c   1.000
_cell.angle_alpha   90.00
_cell.angle_beta   90.00
_cell.angle_gamma   90.00
#
_symmetry.space_group_name_H-M   'P 1'
#
loop_
_entity.id
_entity.type
_entity.pdbx_description
1 polymer ?
#
loop_
_entity_poly.entity_id
_entity_poly.type
_entity_poly.pdbx_seq_one_letter_code
_entity_poly.pdbx_strand_id
1 'polypeptide(L)'
;MYAHTSGFDLEMTEYINNLRNGILEAYSGIFQGFKNSSKTQFLIPYASHILHFLDSIYMEKDMDDVVMKTAIGVLGDLADTLGSNAASLIQQSLSSRDFLNECLTSDDHMIKESAKWAKLAISRAISIVSMVRQQKYLFEGLQVVTNSCMHHLQSITDLCMSTIKS
;
A
#
# COMPACT_ATOMS: atom_id res chain seq x y z
N MET A 1 18.00 29.50 36.46
CA MET A 1 16.73 28.76 36.30
C MET A 1 16.60 28.30 34.84
N TYR A 2 17.33 27.26 34.42
CA TYR A 2 17.24 26.72 33.03
C TYR A 2 17.17 25.19 32.96
N ALA A 3 17.06 24.48 34.09
CA ALA A 3 17.19 23.02 34.14
C ALA A 3 15.87 22.25 34.27
N HIS A 4 14.72 22.93 34.37
CA HIS A 4 13.44 22.27 34.67
C HIS A 4 12.54 22.04 33.43
N THR A 5 12.78 22.76 32.32
CA THR A 5 11.99 22.63 31.10
C THR A 5 12.49 21.47 30.23
N SER A 6 13.81 21.32 30.09
CA SER A 6 14.41 20.27 29.25
C SER A 6 14.11 18.84 29.73
N GLY A 7 14.02 18.61 31.03
CA GLY A 7 13.68 17.29 31.59
C GLY A 7 12.22 16.91 31.35
N PHE A 8 11.31 17.89 31.47
CA PHE A 8 9.89 17.69 31.20
C PHE A 8 9.62 17.46 29.71
N ASP A 9 10.31 18.20 28.84
CA ASP A 9 10.20 18.02 27.39
C ASP A 9 10.72 16.63 26.97
N LEU A 10 11.83 16.15 27.56
CA LEU A 10 12.36 14.80 27.30
C LEU A 10 11.42 13.69 27.76
N GLU A 11 10.87 13.80 28.97
CA GLU A 11 9.89 12.82 29.50
C GLU A 11 8.62 12.78 28.64
N MET A 12 8.16 13.96 28.17
CA MET A 12 7.03 14.05 27.27
C MET A 12 7.32 13.38 25.92
N THR A 13 8.49 13.61 25.31
CA THR A 13 8.89 12.96 24.05
C THR A 13 8.96 11.44 24.21
N GLU A 14 9.55 10.93 25.30
CA GLU A 14 9.60 9.49 25.56
C GLU A 14 8.19 8.90 25.73
N TYR A 15 7.31 9.58 26.45
CA TYR A 15 5.91 9.16 26.59
C TYR A 15 5.19 9.12 25.23
N ILE A 16 5.36 10.15 24.39
CA ILE A 16 4.77 10.21 23.05
C ILE A 16 5.29 9.07 22.17
N ASN A 17 6.59 8.77 22.20
CA ASN A 17 7.16 7.67 21.43
C ASN A 17 6.67 6.30 21.93
N ASN A 18 6.56 6.09 23.24
CA ASN A 18 5.94 4.89 23.80
C ASN A 18 4.48 4.71 23.36
N LEU A 19 3.70 5.80 23.35
CA LEU A 19 2.32 5.80 22.87
C LEU A 19 2.24 5.48 21.37
N ARG A 20 3.08 6.13 20.56
CA ARG A 20 3.18 5.85 19.11
C ARG A 20 3.52 4.40 18.85
N ASN A 21 4.53 3.87 19.55
CA ASN A 21 4.93 2.47 19.40
C ASN A 21 3.79 1.52 19.76
N GLY A 22 3.07 1.76 20.85
CA GLY A 22 1.89 0.96 21.22
C GLY A 22 0.79 0.96 20.16
N ILE A 23 0.51 2.11 19.54
CA ILE A 23 -0.46 2.23 18.44
C ILE A 23 0.03 1.48 17.19
N LEU A 24 1.31 1.62 16.84
CA LEU A 24 1.91 0.97 15.68
C LEU A 24 1.91 -0.56 15.82
N GLU A 25 2.28 -1.08 16.99
CA GLU A 25 2.20 -2.52 17.31
C GLU A 25 0.76 -3.04 17.22
N ALA A 26 -0.22 -2.25 17.68
CA ALA A 26 -1.63 -2.62 17.54
C ALA A 26 -2.06 -2.71 16.06
N TYR A 27 -1.64 -1.75 15.22
CA TYR A 27 -1.89 -1.83 13.78
C TYR A 27 -1.22 -3.03 13.13
N SER A 28 0.04 -3.32 13.48
CA SER A 28 0.75 -4.50 12.99
C SER A 28 0.00 -5.79 13.35
N GLY A 29 -0.45 -5.92 14.61
CA GLY A 29 -1.25 -7.05 15.07
C GLY A 29 -2.58 -7.20 14.32
N ILE A 30 -3.28 -6.09 14.03
CA ILE A 30 -4.52 -6.10 13.23
C ILE A 30 -4.21 -6.59 11.80
N PHE A 31 -3.22 -6.03 11.13
CA PHE A 31 -2.87 -6.42 9.76
C PHE A 31 -2.48 -7.89 9.67
N GLN A 32 -1.59 -8.35 10.56
CA GLN A 32 -1.17 -9.74 10.61
C GLN A 32 -2.34 -10.68 10.93
N GLY A 33 -3.26 -10.29 11.82
CA GLY A 33 -4.46 -11.08 12.13
C GLY A 33 -5.46 -11.19 10.97
N PHE A 34 -5.50 -10.20 10.08
CA PHE A 34 -6.35 -10.23 8.88
C PHE A 34 -5.66 -10.84 7.66
N LYS A 35 -4.35 -11.03 7.69
CA LYS A 35 -3.58 -11.56 6.56
C LYS A 35 -4.14 -12.90 6.09
N ASN A 36 -4.26 -13.07 4.77
CA ASN A 36 -4.86 -14.23 4.11
C ASN A 36 -6.33 -14.53 4.49
N SER A 37 -7.01 -13.64 5.22
CA SER A 37 -8.43 -13.77 5.49
C SER A 37 -9.27 -13.21 4.33
N SER A 38 -10.48 -13.72 4.14
CA SER A 38 -11.48 -13.13 3.24
C SER A 38 -12.05 -11.79 3.76
N LYS A 39 -11.58 -11.34 4.93
CA LYS A 39 -12.09 -10.17 5.66
C LYS A 39 -11.19 -8.93 5.52
N THR A 40 -10.08 -9.00 4.79
CA THR A 40 -9.17 -7.86 4.53
C THR A 40 -9.89 -6.65 3.94
N GLN A 41 -10.99 -6.87 3.21
CA GLN A 41 -11.84 -5.81 2.67
C GLN A 41 -12.37 -4.83 3.73
N PHE A 42 -12.55 -5.26 4.99
CA PHE A 42 -13.01 -4.38 6.07
C PHE A 42 -11.96 -3.36 6.52
N LEU A 43 -10.68 -3.59 6.19
CA LEU A 43 -9.58 -2.68 6.52
C LEU A 43 -9.39 -1.59 5.46
N ILE A 44 -9.90 -1.78 4.24
CA ILE A 44 -9.72 -0.85 3.11
C ILE A 44 -10.16 0.59 3.45
N PRO A 45 -11.32 0.84 4.10
CA PRO A 45 -11.75 2.20 4.44
C PRO A 45 -10.80 2.94 5.39
N TYR A 46 -9.97 2.21 6.14
CA TYR A 46 -9.03 2.76 7.12
C TYR A 46 -7.63 2.97 6.56
N ALA A 47 -7.30 2.40 5.39
CA ALA A 47 -5.96 2.43 4.81
C ALA A 47 -5.39 3.85 4.66
N SER A 48 -6.21 4.80 4.19
CA SER A 48 -5.78 6.20 4.03
C SER A 48 -5.48 6.87 5.37
N HIS A 49 -6.25 6.57 6.42
CA HIS A 49 -6.06 7.14 7.75
C HIS A 49 -4.78 6.60 8.40
N ILE A 50 -4.50 5.31 8.21
CA ILE A 50 -3.30 4.66 8.73
C ILE A 50 -2.06 5.21 8.00
N LEU A 51 -2.12 5.34 6.67
CA LEU A 51 -1.02 5.94 5.91
C LEU A 51 -0.76 7.38 6.33
N HIS A 52 -1.83 8.17 6.53
CA HIS A 52 -1.70 9.54 7.01
C HIS A 52 -1.05 9.63 8.40
N PHE A 53 -1.36 8.69 9.30
CA PHE A 53 -0.70 8.59 10.60
C PHE A 53 0.80 8.27 10.50
N LEU A 54 1.18 7.37 9.59
CA LEU A 54 2.60 7.09 9.32
C LEU A 54 3.31 8.32 8.74
N ASP A 55 2.65 9.00 7.80
CA ASP A 55 3.16 10.23 7.19
C ASP A 55 3.34 11.33 8.25
N SER A 56 2.39 11.50 9.19
CA SER A 56 2.53 12.49 10.27
C SER A 56 3.69 12.20 11.20
N ILE A 57 3.88 10.93 11.61
CA ILE A 57 5.03 10.53 12.43
C ILE A 57 6.35 10.89 11.72
N TYR A 58 6.45 10.56 10.43
CA TYR A 58 7.68 10.82 9.67
C TYR A 58 7.93 12.31 9.42
N MET A 59 6.89 13.11 9.18
CA MET A 59 7.02 14.56 8.94
C MET A 59 7.41 15.35 10.18
N GLU A 60 6.99 14.91 11.37
CA GLU A 60 7.37 15.57 12.62
C GLU A 60 8.85 15.39 12.97
N LYS A 61 9.52 14.36 12.43
CA LYS A 61 10.96 14.08 12.59
C LYS A 61 11.43 13.98 14.06
N ASP A 62 10.51 13.70 14.97
CA ASP A 62 10.76 13.50 16.40
C ASP A 62 10.31 12.09 16.80
N MET A 63 10.98 11.08 16.25
CA MET A 63 10.75 9.68 16.57
C MET A 63 12.08 8.99 16.87
N ASP A 64 12.07 8.08 17.83
CA ASP A 64 13.22 7.23 18.14
C ASP A 64 13.34 6.05 17.16
N ASP A 65 14.45 5.33 17.27
CA ASP A 65 14.75 4.17 16.42
C ASP A 65 13.71 3.04 16.54
N VAL A 66 13.07 2.92 17.71
CA VAL A 66 12.04 1.90 17.95
C VAL A 66 10.79 2.25 17.16
N VAL A 67 10.28 3.48 17.32
CA VAL A 67 9.12 3.99 16.57
C VAL A 67 9.41 3.97 15.08
N MET A 68 10.61 4.36 14.65
CA MET A 68 11.01 4.34 13.24
C MET A 68 10.95 2.93 12.66
N LYS A 69 11.55 1.94 13.35
CA LYS A 69 11.52 0.53 12.95
C LYS A 69 10.11 -0.04 12.89
N THR A 70 9.28 0.26 13.89
CA THR A 70 7.90 -0.25 13.96
C THR A 70 7.03 0.42 12.90
N ALA A 71 7.17 1.73 12.68
CA ALA A 71 6.41 2.47 11.66
C ALA A 71 6.72 1.98 10.24
N ILE A 72 7.99 1.73 9.89
CA ILE A 72 8.33 1.18 8.58
C ILE A 72 7.82 -0.27 8.44
N GLY A 73 7.77 -1.03 9.54
CA GLY A 73 7.10 -2.33 9.62
C GLY A 73 5.60 -2.23 9.32
N VAL A 74 4.89 -1.30 9.95
CA VAL A 74 3.45 -1.09 9.69
C VAL A 74 3.19 -0.67 8.24
N LEU A 75 4.06 0.13 7.62
CA LEU A 75 3.95 0.46 6.19
C LEU A 75 4.03 -0.79 5.30
N GLY A 76 4.94 -1.71 5.64
CA GLY A 76 5.05 -3.00 4.96
C GLY A 76 3.85 -3.92 5.22
N ASP A 77 3.35 -3.97 6.46
CA ASP A 77 2.17 -4.78 6.83
C ASP A 77 0.92 -4.30 6.08
N LEU A 78 0.74 -2.99 5.99
CA LEU A 78 -0.33 -2.36 5.20
C LEU A 78 -0.26 -2.80 3.73
N ALA A 79 0.93 -2.77 3.13
CA ALA A 79 1.13 -3.19 1.75
C ALA A 79 0.91 -4.71 1.56
N ASP A 80 1.42 -5.54 2.45
CA ASP A 80 1.31 -7.00 2.38
C ASP A 80 -0.13 -7.49 2.62
N THR A 81 -0.89 -6.78 3.46
CA THR A 81 -2.27 -7.16 3.83
C THR A 81 -3.30 -6.67 2.83
N LEU A 82 -3.18 -5.44 2.33
CA LEU A 82 -4.19 -4.82 1.45
C LEU A 82 -3.81 -4.82 -0.04
N GLY A 83 -2.58 -5.22 -0.38
CA GLY A 83 -2.12 -5.39 -1.75
C GLY A 83 -2.34 -4.14 -2.59
N SER A 84 -3.04 -4.30 -3.72
CA SER A 84 -3.29 -3.24 -4.71
C SER A 84 -3.99 -1.99 -4.13
N ASN A 85 -4.82 -2.17 -3.09
CA ASN A 85 -5.52 -1.06 -2.44
C ASN A 85 -4.57 -0.16 -1.67
N ALA A 86 -3.56 -0.73 -0.99
CA ALA A 86 -2.52 0.04 -0.32
C ALA A 86 -1.46 0.55 -1.31
N ALA A 87 -1.09 -0.24 -2.31
CA ALA A 87 -0.06 0.11 -3.29
C ALA A 87 -0.34 1.45 -3.98
N SER A 88 -1.60 1.71 -4.37
CA SER A 88 -1.98 2.96 -5.03
C SER A 88 -1.81 4.17 -4.10
N LEU A 89 -2.14 4.02 -2.82
CA LEU A 89 -2.00 5.09 -1.81
C LEU A 89 -0.53 5.36 -1.51
N ILE A 90 0.26 4.30 -1.29
CA ILE A 90 1.70 4.39 -0.98
C ILE A 90 2.46 5.04 -2.14
N GLN A 91 2.12 4.72 -3.39
CA GLN A 91 2.75 5.35 -4.57
C GLN A 91 2.47 6.85 -4.70
N GLN A 92 1.32 7.32 -4.19
CA GLN A 92 0.95 8.73 -4.24
C GLN A 92 1.58 9.54 -3.09
N SER A 93 1.97 8.87 -2.00
CA SER A 93 2.61 9.51 -0.84
C SER A 93 4.11 9.70 -1.07
N LEU A 94 4.53 10.96 -1.24
CA LEU A 94 5.96 11.32 -1.33
C LEU A 94 6.69 11.01 -0.02
N SER A 95 6.06 11.31 1.12
CA SER A 95 6.58 11.06 2.46
C SER A 95 6.85 9.58 2.71
N SER A 96 5.95 8.69 2.31
CA SER A 96 6.15 7.25 2.44
C SER A 96 7.37 6.75 1.64
N ARG A 97 7.61 7.32 0.45
CA ARG A 97 8.79 6.98 -0.36
C ARG A 97 10.07 7.47 0.28
N ASP A 98 10.09 8.70 0.76
CA ASP A 98 11.25 9.29 1.41
C ASP A 98 11.56 8.58 2.74
N PHE A 99 10.53 8.25 3.51
CA PHE A 99 10.63 7.47 4.74
C PHE A 99 11.25 6.09 4.51
N LEU A 100 10.77 5.35 3.50
CA LEU A 100 11.34 4.06 3.14
C LEU A 100 12.82 4.17 2.75
N ASN A 101 13.17 5.18 1.94
CA ASN A 101 14.55 5.39 1.51
C ASN A 101 15.47 5.72 2.69
N GLU A 102 15.02 6.58 3.61
CA GLU A 102 15.76 6.93 4.82
C GLU A 102 16.03 5.68 5.68
N CYS A 103 15.01 4.84 5.91
CA CYS A 103 15.17 3.59 6.65
C CYS A 103 16.11 2.60 5.94
N LEU A 104 16.08 2.53 4.61
CA LEU A 104 16.99 1.69 3.82
C LEU A 104 18.46 2.12 3.93
N THR A 105 18.71 3.41 4.18
CA THR A 105 20.04 3.97 4.37
C THR A 105 20.49 4.04 5.82
N SER A 106 19.61 3.75 6.79
CA SER A 106 19.91 3.81 8.24
C SER A 106 21.13 2.95 8.61
N ASP A 107 21.96 3.43 9.54
CA ASP A 107 23.09 2.65 10.06
C ASP A 107 22.64 1.54 11.02
N ASP A 108 21.44 1.64 11.59
CA ASP A 108 20.84 0.60 12.42
C ASP A 108 20.42 -0.59 11.54
N HIS A 109 20.95 -1.78 11.86
CA HIS A 109 20.69 -2.99 11.11
C HIS A 109 19.22 -3.42 11.18
N MET A 110 18.56 -3.26 12.34
CA MET A 110 17.18 -3.67 12.56
C MET A 110 16.20 -2.79 11.79
N ILE A 111 16.44 -1.47 11.76
CA ILE A 111 15.65 -0.52 10.93
C ILE A 111 15.83 -0.89 9.45
N LYS A 112 17.08 -1.06 9.01
CA LYS A 112 17.39 -1.39 7.61
C LYS A 112 16.79 -2.73 7.19
N GLU A 113 16.77 -3.73 8.06
CA GLU A 113 16.15 -5.03 7.80
C GLU A 113 14.62 -4.91 7.67
N SER A 114 13.97 -4.20 8.61
CA SER A 114 12.53 -3.92 8.54
C SER A 114 12.16 -3.18 7.24
N ALA A 115 12.97 -2.18 6.85
CA ALA A 115 12.78 -1.43 5.62
C ALA A 115 12.96 -2.27 4.35
N LYS A 116 13.94 -3.19 4.33
CA LYS A 116 14.12 -4.13 3.21
C LYS A 116 12.89 -5.02 3.06
N TRP A 117 12.34 -5.53 4.16
CA TRP A 117 11.11 -6.30 4.12
C TRP A 117 9.92 -5.47 3.62
N ALA A 118 9.73 -4.25 4.14
CA ALA A 118 8.67 -3.35 3.70
C ALA A 118 8.78 -3.04 2.20
N LYS A 119 10.00 -2.77 1.70
CA LYS A 119 10.26 -2.58 0.26
C LYS A 119 9.80 -3.79 -0.57
N LEU A 120 10.08 -5.01 -0.12
CA LEU A 120 9.63 -6.22 -0.80
C LEU A 120 8.11 -6.35 -0.79
N ALA A 121 7.45 -6.09 0.34
CA ALA A 121 5.99 -6.11 0.45
C ALA A 121 5.33 -5.08 -0.48
N ILE A 122 5.81 -3.84 -0.46
CA ILE A 122 5.34 -2.76 -1.34
C ILE A 122 5.55 -3.15 -2.80
N SER A 123 6.73 -3.68 -3.16
CA SER A 123 7.03 -4.08 -4.54
C SER A 123 6.07 -5.18 -5.02
N ARG A 124 5.77 -6.19 -4.18
CA ARG A 124 4.79 -7.23 -4.51
C ARG A 124 3.40 -6.63 -4.72
N ALA A 125 2.96 -5.74 -3.83
CA ALA A 125 1.66 -5.09 -3.91
C ALA A 125 1.51 -4.27 -5.20
N ILE A 126 2.58 -3.59 -5.63
CA ILE A 126 2.63 -2.84 -6.89
C ILE A 126 2.63 -3.76 -8.10
N SER A 127 3.43 -4.83 -8.11
CA SER A 127 3.46 -5.79 -9.22
C SER A 127 2.10 -6.42 -9.48
N ILE A 128 1.33 -6.72 -8.42
CA ILE A 128 -0.06 -7.19 -8.55
C ILE A 128 -0.92 -6.18 -9.31
N VAL A 129 -0.79 -4.88 -9.03
CA VAL A 129 -1.52 -3.82 -9.76
C VAL A 129 -1.18 -3.86 -11.25
N SER A 130 0.10 -3.94 -11.59
CA SER A 130 0.56 -3.98 -12.99
C SER A 130 0.08 -5.23 -13.72
N MET A 131 0.11 -6.40 -13.07
CA MET A 131 -0.37 -7.65 -13.65
C MET A 131 -1.89 -7.63 -13.90
N VAL A 132 -2.68 -7.17 -12.92
CA VAL A 132 -4.14 -7.07 -13.05
C VAL A 132 -4.53 -6.06 -14.13
N ARG A 133 -3.84 -4.91 -14.21
CA ARG A 133 -4.05 -3.93 -15.29
C ARG A 133 -3.75 -4.54 -16.66
N GLN A 134 -2.61 -5.22 -16.82
CA GLN A 134 -2.25 -5.87 -18.08
C GLN A 134 -3.27 -6.93 -18.50
N GLN A 135 -3.75 -7.74 -17.55
CA GLN A 135 -4.76 -8.75 -17.82
C GLN A 135 -6.11 -8.13 -18.22
N LYS A 136 -6.48 -6.99 -17.62
CA LYS A 136 -7.67 -6.22 -18.02
C LYS A 136 -7.55 -5.71 -19.45
N TYR A 137 -6.41 -5.13 -19.85
CA TYR A 137 -6.18 -4.69 -21.23
C TYR A 137 -6.25 -5.85 -22.23
N LEU A 138 -5.70 -7.02 -21.88
CA LEU A 138 -5.79 -8.22 -22.72
C LEU A 138 -7.24 -8.71 -22.86
N PHE A 139 -8.02 -8.67 -21.78
CA PHE A 139 -9.43 -9.07 -21.80
C PHE A 139 -10.29 -8.09 -22.62
N GLU A 140 -10.12 -6.79 -22.42
CA GLU A 140 -10.79 -5.75 -23.22
C GLU A 140 -10.43 -5.87 -24.70
N GLY A 141 -9.15 -6.10 -25.03
CA GLY A 141 -8.70 -6.35 -26.40
C GLY A 141 -9.36 -7.58 -27.03
N LEU A 142 -9.45 -8.69 -26.30
CA LEU A 142 -10.14 -9.90 -26.77
C LEU A 142 -11.63 -9.67 -27.00
N GLN A 143 -12.27 -8.88 -26.13
CA GLN A 143 -13.69 -8.54 -26.27
C GLN A 143 -13.97 -7.67 -27.48
N VAL A 144 -13.07 -6.73 -27.81
CA VAL A 144 -13.16 -5.94 -29.06
C VAL A 144 -13.04 -6.83 -30.29
N VAL A 145 -12.08 -7.76 -30.32
CA VAL A 145 -11.88 -8.69 -31.45
C VAL A 145 -13.10 -9.59 -31.66
N THR A 146 -13.63 -10.17 -30.58
CA THR A 146 -14.81 -11.05 -30.65
C THR A 146 -16.05 -10.28 -31.11
N ASN A 147 -16.29 -9.07 -30.59
CA ASN A 147 -17.39 -8.22 -31.05
C ASN A 147 -17.27 -7.85 -32.54
N SER A 148 -16.07 -7.51 -33.01
CA SER A 148 -15.80 -7.22 -34.42
C SER A 148 -16.07 -8.43 -35.32
N CYS A 149 -15.64 -9.62 -34.89
CA CYS A 149 -15.89 -10.87 -35.63
C CYS A 149 -17.38 -11.21 -35.70
N MET A 150 -18.11 -11.06 -34.59
CA MET A 150 -19.57 -11.24 -34.55
C MET A 150 -20.30 -10.28 -35.49
N HIS A 151 -19.92 -9.00 -35.52
CA HIS A 151 -20.48 -8.01 -36.45
C HIS A 151 -20.24 -8.38 -37.92
N HIS A 152 -19.06 -8.90 -38.24
CA HIS A 152 -18.73 -9.33 -39.59
C HIS A 152 -19.54 -10.56 -40.00
N LEU A 153 -19.69 -11.53 -39.09
CA LEU A 153 -20.51 -12.73 -39.33
C LEU A 153 -21.98 -12.36 -39.56
N GLN A 154 -22.52 -11.43 -38.77
CA GLN A 154 -23.88 -10.92 -38.91
C GLN A 154 -24.10 -10.28 -40.30
N SER A 155 -23.13 -9.46 -40.75
CA SER A 155 -23.19 -8.82 -42.06
C SER A 155 -23.18 -9.84 -43.21
N ILE A 156 -22.40 -10.92 -43.08
CA ILE A 156 -22.39 -12.02 -44.06
C ILE A 156 -23.74 -12.74 -44.07
N THR A 157 -24.31 -13.06 -42.91
CA THR A 157 -25.64 -13.70 -42.84
C THR A 157 -26.72 -12.82 -43.46
N ASP A 158 -26.69 -11.50 -43.22
CA ASP A 158 -27.65 -10.56 -43.79
C ASP A 158 -27.53 -10.49 -45.32
N LEU A 159 -26.30 -10.48 -45.85
CA LEU A 159 -26.04 -10.49 -47.29
C LEU A 159 -26.52 -11.79 -47.94
N CYS A 160 -26.23 -12.95 -47.34
CA CYS A 160 -26.72 -14.25 -47.83
C CYS A 160 -28.25 -14.31 -47.84
N MET A 161 -28.91 -13.84 -46.78
CA MET A 161 -30.37 -13.81 -46.69
C MET A 161 -31.01 -12.85 -47.70
N SER A 162 -30.35 -11.73 -48.03
CA SER A 162 -30.81 -10.82 -49.08
C SER A 162 -30.72 -11.43 -50.48
N THR A 163 -29.67 -12.23 -50.73
CA THR A 163 -29.45 -12.87 -52.03
C THR A 163 -30.47 -13.99 -52.28
N ILE A 164 -30.85 -14.75 -51.24
CA ILE A 164 -31.85 -15.82 -51.34
C ILE A 164 -33.27 -15.28 -51.61
N LYS A 165 -33.56 -14.03 -51.20
CA LYS A 165 -34.88 -13.39 -51.40
C LYS A 165 -35.04 -12.72 -52.77
N SER A 166 -33.97 -12.66 -53.57
CA SER A 166 -33.95 -12.13 -54.95
C SER A 166 -34.16 -13.25 -55.97
#